data_AF-A0A6L3EIS9-F1
#
_entry.id   AF-A0A6L3EIS9-F1
#
_cell.length_a   1.000
_cell.length_b   1.000
_cell.length_c   1.000
_cell.angle_alpha   90.00
_cell.angle_beta   90.00
_cell.angle_gamma   90.00
#
_symmetry.space_group_name_H-M   'P 1'
#
loop_
_entity.id
_entity.type
_entity.pdbx_description
1 polymer ?
#
loop_
_entity_poly.entity_id
_entity_poly.type
_entity_poly.pdbx_seq_one_letter_code
_entity_poly.pdbx_strand_id
1 'polypeptide(L)'
;MNMQRILEPHIKALDDHPVYRAIENIDDLGVFMEHHVYSVWDFMSLIKHLQSRIAPAAVPWRPAGDPQLRRFINELVLEEESDRAWPGDANSGYCSHFELYQDAMREIGADPTACTDFLERIAALGIDRALADAAIPEPSRRFTRATFDFIQSGRPHEVAAALAVGREHIIPTLFRALLSRFGVSERQAPVFHYYLKRHIHLDEDFHAPMSIR
;
A
#
# COMPACT_ATOMS: atom_id res chain seq x y z
N MET A 1 -28.30 0.20 8.19
CA MET A 1 -27.55 1.49 8.18
C MET A 1 -26.65 1.46 6.96
N ASN A 2 -26.72 2.45 6.06
CA ASN A 2 -25.96 2.41 4.79
C ASN A 2 -24.48 2.72 5.07
N MET A 3 -23.60 1.74 4.87
CA MET A 3 -22.14 1.83 5.05
C MET A 3 -21.56 3.01 4.26
N GLN A 4 -22.03 3.22 3.02
CA GLN A 4 -21.59 4.32 2.17
C GLN A 4 -21.83 5.69 2.82
N ARG A 5 -22.98 5.88 3.48
CA ARG A 5 -23.32 7.12 4.19
C ARG A 5 -22.41 7.40 5.38
N ILE A 6 -21.86 6.36 6.02
CA ILE A 6 -20.92 6.51 7.15
C ILE A 6 -19.54 6.90 6.63
N LEU A 7 -19.11 6.30 5.52
CA LEU A 7 -17.76 6.47 4.98
C LEU A 7 -17.58 7.76 4.19
N GLU A 8 -18.63 8.24 3.52
CA GLU A 8 -18.61 9.45 2.69
C GLU A 8 -17.92 10.67 3.34
N PRO A 9 -18.20 11.08 4.59
CA PRO A 9 -17.49 12.21 5.21
C PRO A 9 -15.99 11.94 5.40
N HIS A 10 -15.60 10.69 5.69
CA HIS A 10 -14.20 10.31 5.85
C HIS A 10 -13.46 10.29 4.51
N ILE A 11 -14.08 9.74 3.46
CA ILE A 11 -13.53 9.73 2.10
C ILE A 11 -13.33 11.18 1.61
N LYS A 12 -14.32 12.06 1.84
CA LYS A 12 -14.20 13.47 1.47
C LYS A 12 -13.08 14.19 2.23
N ALA A 13 -12.92 13.90 3.52
CA ALA A 13 -11.85 14.48 4.32
C ALA A 13 -10.45 14.03 3.83
N LEU A 14 -10.34 12.79 3.34
CA LEU A 14 -9.11 12.30 2.73
C LEU A 14 -8.87 12.94 1.36
N ASP A 15 -9.90 13.08 0.51
CA ASP A 15 -9.78 13.69 -0.81
C ASP A 15 -9.32 15.16 -0.75
N ASP A 16 -9.78 15.94 0.24
CA ASP A 16 -9.33 17.33 0.46
C ASP A 16 -8.25 17.47 1.54
N HIS A 17 -7.49 16.41 1.80
CA HIS A 17 -6.51 16.44 2.88
C HIS A 17 -5.41 17.49 2.62
N PRO A 18 -5.07 18.34 3.61
CA PRO A 18 -4.13 19.45 3.41
C PRO A 18 -2.70 19.01 3.08
N VAL A 19 -2.33 17.76 3.40
CA VAL A 19 -1.00 17.21 3.12
C VAL A 19 -0.62 17.32 1.64
N TYR A 20 -1.58 17.16 0.72
CA TYR A 20 -1.29 17.18 -0.71
C TYR A 20 -0.77 18.53 -1.18
N ARG A 21 -1.23 19.63 -0.55
CA ARG A 21 -0.78 20.99 -0.86
C ARG A 21 0.47 21.39 -0.08
N ALA A 22 0.76 20.68 1.01
CA ALA A 22 1.95 20.91 1.82
C ALA A 22 3.23 20.32 1.18
N ILE A 23 3.10 19.45 0.19
CA ILE A 23 4.22 18.89 -0.57
C ILE A 23 4.51 19.83 -1.74
N GLU A 24 5.38 20.81 -1.53
CA GLU A 24 5.69 21.84 -2.53
C GLU A 24 6.97 21.53 -3.32
N ASN A 25 7.89 20.76 -2.73
CA ASN A 25 9.18 20.45 -3.33
C ASN A 25 9.65 19.01 -3.01
N ILE A 26 10.84 18.67 -3.51
CA ILE A 26 11.45 17.33 -3.35
C ILE A 26 11.69 16.98 -1.87
N ASP A 27 12.12 17.95 -1.06
CA ASP A 27 12.41 17.70 0.36
C ASP A 27 11.11 17.37 1.12
N ASP A 28 10.03 18.12 0.85
CA ASP A 28 8.71 17.84 1.42
C ASP A 28 8.19 16.46 0.99
N LEU A 29 8.42 16.11 -0.28
CA LEU A 29 8.05 14.80 -0.82
C LEU A 29 8.84 13.69 -0.11
N GLY A 30 10.14 13.89 0.12
CA GLY A 30 10.98 12.94 0.86
C GLY A 30 10.41 12.66 2.26
N VAL A 31 10.06 13.72 3.00
CA VAL A 31 9.43 13.58 4.32
C VAL A 31 8.11 12.80 4.24
N PHE A 32 7.27 13.10 3.25
CA PHE A 32 6.02 12.36 3.03
C PHE A 32 6.30 10.87 2.79
N MET A 33 7.26 10.55 1.92
CA MET A 33 7.58 9.16 1.55
C MET A 33 8.18 8.37 2.73
N GLU A 34 9.05 8.98 3.52
CA GLU A 34 9.62 8.36 4.74
C GLU A 34 8.56 8.01 5.79
N HIS A 35 7.42 8.72 5.81
CA HIS A 35 6.28 8.37 6.65
C HIS A 35 5.38 7.32 5.99
N HIS A 36 5.14 7.45 4.69
CA HIS A 36 4.17 6.64 3.94
C HIS A 36 4.67 5.22 3.61
N VAL A 37 5.99 5.02 3.49
CA VAL A 37 6.62 3.74 3.12
C VAL A 37 6.18 2.56 4.01
N TYR A 38 5.90 2.80 5.29
CA TYR A 38 5.39 1.78 6.21
C TYR A 38 3.99 1.28 5.84
N SER A 39 3.11 2.18 5.37
CA SER A 39 1.79 1.78 4.87
C SER A 39 1.89 1.09 3.51
N VAL A 40 2.85 1.45 2.67
CA VAL A 40 3.09 0.71 1.41
C VAL A 40 3.46 -0.74 1.73
N TRP A 41 4.37 -0.95 2.69
CA TRP A 41 4.77 -2.29 3.13
C TRP A 41 3.62 -3.07 3.80
N ASP A 42 2.91 -2.46 4.74
CA ASP A 42 1.90 -3.17 5.54
C ASP A 42 0.66 -3.60 4.73
N PHE A 43 0.43 -2.97 3.58
CA PHE A 43 -0.62 -3.33 2.64
C PHE A 43 -0.48 -4.78 2.18
N MET A 44 0.74 -5.18 1.81
CA MET A 44 1.04 -6.55 1.41
C MET A 44 0.78 -7.56 2.53
N SER A 45 0.90 -7.16 3.80
CA SER A 45 0.59 -8.03 4.94
C SER A 45 -0.91 -8.36 5.04
N LEU A 46 -1.79 -7.40 4.71
CA LEU A 46 -3.24 -7.65 4.63
C LEU A 46 -3.55 -8.66 3.51
N ILE A 47 -2.95 -8.45 2.34
CA ILE A 47 -3.11 -9.31 1.16
C ILE A 47 -2.63 -10.73 1.47
N LYS A 48 -1.41 -10.91 2.00
CA LYS A 48 -0.87 -12.23 2.36
C LYS A 48 -1.72 -12.93 3.41
N HIS A 49 -2.22 -12.21 4.40
CA HIS A 49 -3.13 -12.80 5.39
C HIS A 49 -4.39 -13.36 4.72
N LEU A 50 -5.05 -12.59 3.85
CA LEU A 50 -6.24 -13.04 3.14
C LEU A 50 -5.94 -14.15 2.14
N GLN A 51 -4.83 -14.07 1.39
CA GLN A 51 -4.39 -15.11 0.47
C GLN A 51 -4.21 -16.45 1.19
N SER A 52 -3.63 -16.46 2.39
CA SER A 52 -3.45 -17.67 3.20
C SER A 52 -4.76 -18.39 3.55
N ARG A 53 -5.90 -17.69 3.47
CA ARG A 53 -7.23 -18.24 3.74
C ARG A 53 -8.00 -18.54 2.46
N ILE A 54 -7.89 -17.68 1.44
CA ILE A 54 -8.70 -17.73 0.21
C ILE A 54 -8.03 -18.61 -0.86
N ALA A 55 -6.72 -18.47 -1.03
CA ALA A 55 -5.93 -19.17 -2.06
C ALA A 55 -4.57 -19.63 -1.50
N PRO A 56 -4.53 -20.48 -0.46
CA PRO A 56 -3.28 -20.87 0.18
C PRO A 56 -2.37 -21.69 -0.74
N ALA A 57 -1.07 -21.45 -0.62
CA ALA A 57 -0.03 -22.31 -1.18
C ALA A 57 0.10 -23.60 -0.34
N ALA A 58 -0.80 -24.56 -0.58
CA ALA A 58 -0.86 -25.84 0.15
C ALA A 58 -0.63 -27.04 -0.78
N VAL A 59 -0.01 -28.10 -0.25
CA VAL A 59 0.23 -29.38 -0.95
C VAL A 59 -0.36 -30.53 -0.13
N PRO A 60 -1.12 -31.47 -0.74
CA PRO A 60 -1.52 -31.51 -2.15
C PRO A 60 -2.53 -30.40 -2.50
N TRP A 61 -2.35 -29.78 -3.67
CA TRP A 61 -3.23 -28.71 -4.13
C TRP A 61 -4.65 -29.24 -4.42
N ARG A 62 -5.66 -28.49 -3.97
CA ARG A 62 -7.07 -28.71 -4.28
C ARG A 62 -7.78 -27.37 -4.43
N PRO A 63 -8.62 -27.17 -5.47
CA PRO A 63 -9.44 -25.98 -5.56
C PRO A 63 -10.51 -25.97 -4.45
N ALA A 64 -10.71 -24.83 -3.79
CA ALA A 64 -11.72 -24.63 -2.76
C ALA A 64 -12.27 -23.19 -2.80
N GLY A 65 -13.47 -22.99 -2.26
CA GLY A 65 -14.08 -21.66 -2.16
C GLY A 65 -14.47 -21.02 -3.50
N ASP A 66 -14.76 -19.72 -3.45
CA ASP A 66 -15.22 -18.94 -4.60
C ASP A 66 -14.09 -18.73 -5.63
N PRO A 67 -14.24 -19.14 -6.90
CA PRO A 67 -13.25 -18.86 -7.95
C PRO A 67 -12.99 -17.36 -8.19
N GLN A 68 -13.98 -16.49 -8.01
CA GLN A 68 -13.83 -15.04 -8.20
C GLN A 68 -12.94 -14.44 -7.11
N LEU A 69 -13.17 -14.79 -5.84
CA LEU A 69 -12.32 -14.34 -4.73
C LEU A 69 -10.89 -14.87 -4.85
N ARG A 70 -10.72 -16.11 -5.34
CA ARG A 70 -9.40 -16.68 -5.63
C ARG A 70 -8.67 -15.94 -6.74
N ARG A 71 -9.37 -15.54 -7.80
CA ARG A 71 -8.78 -14.74 -8.88
C ARG A 71 -8.34 -13.38 -8.34
N PHE A 72 -9.27 -12.67 -7.69
CA PHE A 72 -9.04 -11.35 -7.10
C PHE A 72 -7.82 -11.31 -6.18
N ILE A 73 -7.75 -12.18 -5.17
CA ILE A 73 -6.62 -12.15 -4.22
C ILE A 73 -5.28 -12.51 -4.89
N ASN A 74 -5.28 -13.33 -5.93
CA ASN A 74 -4.05 -13.68 -6.65
C ASN A 74 -3.62 -12.58 -7.63
N GLU A 75 -4.55 -11.82 -8.20
CA GLU A 75 -4.23 -10.62 -8.99
C GLU A 75 -3.61 -9.54 -8.10
N LEU A 76 -4.20 -9.26 -6.92
CA LEU A 76 -3.59 -8.35 -5.96
C LEU A 76 -2.17 -8.78 -5.57
N VAL A 77 -1.94 -10.08 -5.39
CA VAL A 77 -0.57 -10.58 -5.10
C VAL A 77 0.36 -10.39 -6.28
N LEU A 78 -0.09 -10.67 -7.51
CA LEU A 78 0.71 -10.47 -8.72
C LEU A 78 1.15 -9.00 -8.85
N GLU A 79 0.22 -8.08 -8.61
CA GLU A 79 0.41 -6.63 -8.73
C GLU A 79 1.26 -6.06 -7.58
N GLU A 80 1.02 -6.46 -6.34
CA GLU A 80 1.75 -5.84 -5.22
C GLU A 80 3.13 -6.47 -4.98
N GLU A 81 3.30 -7.76 -5.29
CA GLU A 81 4.56 -8.49 -5.02
C GLU A 81 5.51 -8.56 -6.22
N SER A 82 4.98 -8.47 -7.45
CA SER A 82 5.74 -8.83 -8.66
C SER A 82 5.28 -8.10 -9.92
N ASP A 83 4.90 -6.83 -9.80
CA ASP A 83 4.54 -6.01 -10.95
C ASP A 83 5.77 -5.59 -11.75
N ARG A 84 5.52 -4.97 -12.90
CA ARG A 84 6.54 -4.41 -13.77
C ARG A 84 7.27 -3.28 -13.07
N ALA A 85 8.60 -3.37 -13.06
CA ALA A 85 9.45 -2.28 -12.63
C ALA A 85 9.39 -1.09 -13.61
N TRP A 86 9.89 0.07 -13.17
CA TRP A 86 9.98 1.27 -14.01
C TRP A 86 10.77 0.99 -15.31
N PRO A 87 10.18 1.20 -16.50
CA PRO A 87 10.83 0.89 -17.77
C PRO A 87 11.97 1.84 -18.17
N GLY A 88 12.17 2.94 -17.44
CA GLY A 88 13.15 3.96 -17.80
C GLY A 88 14.61 3.61 -17.47
N ASP A 89 14.85 2.50 -16.76
CA ASP A 89 16.20 1.94 -16.59
C ASP A 89 16.42 0.77 -17.57
N ALA A 90 17.67 0.57 -18.01
CA ALA A 90 18.06 -0.37 -19.07
C ALA A 90 17.81 -1.86 -18.75
N ASN A 91 17.29 -2.18 -17.56
CA ASN A 91 16.96 -3.52 -17.06
C ASN A 91 15.57 -3.58 -16.40
N SER A 92 14.50 -3.24 -17.12
CA SER A 92 13.15 -3.29 -16.53
C SER A 92 12.65 -4.74 -16.35
N GLY A 93 12.85 -5.29 -15.16
CA GLY A 93 12.33 -6.58 -14.71
C GLY A 93 10.99 -6.46 -13.99
N TYR A 94 10.84 -7.22 -12.91
CA TYR A 94 9.69 -7.19 -12.01
C TYR A 94 10.16 -6.80 -10.60
N CYS A 95 9.30 -6.12 -9.85
CA CYS A 95 9.52 -5.76 -8.46
C CYS A 95 8.18 -5.69 -7.72
N SER A 96 8.23 -5.78 -6.40
CA SER A 96 7.08 -5.41 -5.57
C SER A 96 6.82 -3.91 -5.65
N HIS A 97 5.59 -3.49 -5.34
CA HIS A 97 5.26 -2.07 -5.19
C HIS A 97 6.02 -1.42 -4.04
N PHE A 98 6.38 -2.19 -3.01
CA PHE A 98 7.26 -1.72 -1.94
C PHE A 98 8.67 -1.39 -2.45
N GLU A 99 9.29 -2.28 -3.22
CA GLU A 99 10.61 -2.03 -3.83
C GLU A 99 10.55 -0.85 -4.82
N LEU A 100 9.51 -0.78 -5.65
CA LEU A 100 9.29 0.35 -6.56
C LEU A 100 9.16 1.68 -5.79
N TYR A 101 8.50 1.67 -4.64
CA TYR A 101 8.38 2.85 -3.77
C TYR A 101 9.73 3.25 -3.17
N GLN A 102 10.55 2.29 -2.75
CA GLN A 102 11.91 2.57 -2.27
C GLN A 102 12.81 3.13 -3.39
N ASP A 103 12.66 2.66 -4.63
CA ASP A 103 13.39 3.22 -5.77
C ASP A 103 12.93 4.65 -6.06
N ALA A 104 11.63 4.94 -5.94
CA ALA A 104 11.10 6.30 -5.99
C ALA A 104 11.60 7.17 -4.81
N MET A 105 11.85 6.62 -3.62
CA MET A 105 12.49 7.38 -2.53
C MET A 105 13.91 7.76 -2.90
N ARG A 106 14.69 6.79 -3.40
CA ARG A 106 16.09 6.99 -3.78
C ARG A 106 16.25 7.99 -4.92
N GLU A 107 15.32 8.00 -5.89
CA GLU A 107 15.40 8.92 -7.04
C GLU A 107 15.42 10.39 -6.62
N ILE A 108 14.68 10.72 -5.55
CA ILE A 108 14.56 12.08 -5.02
C ILE A 108 15.51 12.36 -3.85
N GLY A 109 16.33 11.39 -3.45
CA GLY A 109 17.29 11.51 -2.34
C GLY A 109 16.71 11.27 -0.93
N ALA A 110 15.50 10.72 -0.81
CA ALA A 110 14.93 10.30 0.47
C ALA A 110 15.55 8.98 0.96
N ASP A 111 15.58 8.76 2.28
CA ASP A 111 16.27 7.60 2.87
C ASP A 111 15.30 6.46 3.25
N PRO A 112 15.28 5.33 2.51
CA PRO A 112 14.45 4.17 2.84
C PRO A 112 15.04 3.31 3.97
N THR A 113 16.24 3.60 4.48
CA THR A 113 16.99 2.73 5.40
C THR A 113 16.22 2.43 6.67
N ALA A 114 15.54 3.42 7.27
CA ALA A 114 14.76 3.20 8.49
C ALA A 114 13.66 2.14 8.32
N CYS A 115 13.00 2.10 7.16
CA CYS A 115 12.00 1.08 6.86
C CYS A 115 12.64 -0.28 6.59
N THR A 116 13.75 -0.33 5.86
CA THR A 116 14.52 -1.57 5.63
C THR A 116 15.03 -2.18 6.94
N ASP A 117 15.60 -1.37 7.83
CA ASP A 117 16.04 -1.81 9.17
C ASP A 117 14.87 -2.30 10.02
N PHE A 118 13.70 -1.68 9.87
CA PHE A 118 12.47 -2.12 10.52
C PHE A 118 12.06 -3.53 10.05
N LEU A 119 12.16 -3.87 8.77
CA LEU A 119 11.91 -5.22 8.25
C LEU A 119 12.86 -6.26 8.87
N GLU A 120 14.15 -5.95 8.95
CA GLU A 120 15.13 -6.84 9.60
C GLU A 120 14.81 -7.06 11.09
N ARG A 121 14.34 -6.00 11.78
CA ARG A 121 13.89 -6.09 13.17
C ARG A 121 12.63 -6.94 13.31
N ILE A 122 11.70 -6.88 12.38
CA ILE A 122 10.52 -7.77 12.38
C ILE A 122 10.96 -9.23 12.29
N ALA A 123 11.90 -9.55 11.39
CA ALA A 123 12.42 -10.91 11.25
C ALA A 123 13.11 -11.41 12.53
N ALA A 124 13.81 -10.54 13.25
CA ALA A 124 14.55 -10.89 14.47
C ALA A 124 13.69 -10.91 15.75
N LEU A 125 12.74 -9.99 15.90
CA LEU A 125 12.07 -9.69 17.17
C LEU A 125 10.54 -9.80 17.13
N GLY A 126 9.96 -9.93 15.93
CA GLY A 126 8.51 -9.86 15.70
C GLY A 126 7.98 -8.42 15.64
N ILE A 127 6.76 -8.29 15.09
CA ILE A 127 6.14 -7.00 14.77
C ILE A 127 5.98 -6.06 15.97
N ASP A 128 5.56 -6.58 17.13
CA ASP A 128 5.26 -5.75 18.30
C ASP A 128 6.50 -5.05 18.85
N ARG A 129 7.63 -5.76 18.86
CA ARG A 129 8.92 -5.22 19.31
C ARG A 129 9.55 -4.31 18.27
N ALA A 130 9.43 -4.65 16.99
CA ALA A 130 9.92 -3.80 15.91
C ALA A 130 9.19 -2.45 15.89
N LEU A 131 7.86 -2.44 16.09
CA LEU A 131 7.07 -1.21 16.15
C LEU A 131 7.39 -0.31 17.36
N ALA A 132 8.09 -0.81 18.38
CA ALA A 132 8.52 0.00 19.51
C ALA A 132 9.77 0.86 19.21
N ASP A 133 10.36 0.72 18.02
CA ASP A 133 11.53 1.51 17.62
C ASP A 133 11.18 2.99 17.45
N ALA A 134 11.95 3.85 18.12
CA ALA A 134 11.80 5.30 18.07
C ALA A 134 12.07 5.90 16.68
N ALA A 135 12.77 5.17 15.80
CA ALA A 135 13.05 5.60 14.43
C ALA A 135 11.80 5.63 13.52
N ILE A 136 10.74 4.89 13.89
CA ILE A 136 9.48 4.91 13.14
C ILE A 136 8.68 6.16 13.52
N PRO A 137 8.26 6.99 12.56
CA PRO A 137 7.39 8.12 12.85
C PRO A 137 6.11 7.67 13.55
N GLU A 138 5.70 8.38 14.59
CA GLU A 138 4.54 8.00 15.41
C GLU A 138 3.24 7.80 14.60
N PRO A 139 2.89 8.63 13.60
CA PRO A 139 1.72 8.39 12.76
C PRO A 139 1.81 7.06 12.00
N SER A 140 2.98 6.76 11.42
CA SER A 140 3.24 5.51 10.69
C SER A 140 3.17 4.31 11.62
N ARG A 141 3.77 4.40 12.81
CA ARG A 141 3.69 3.37 13.86
C ARG A 141 2.24 3.06 14.24
N ARG A 142 1.43 4.09 14.48
CA ARG A 142 0.01 3.91 14.84
C ARG A 142 -0.79 3.27 13.73
N PHE A 143 -0.58 3.69 12.49
CA PHE A 143 -1.27 3.14 11.33
C PHE A 143 -0.90 1.67 11.13
N THR A 144 0.40 1.34 11.09
CA THR A 144 0.87 -0.04 10.95
C THR A 144 0.43 -0.92 12.12
N ARG A 145 0.42 -0.41 13.36
CA ARG A 145 -0.14 -1.16 14.50
C ARG A 145 -1.60 -1.53 14.27
N ALA A 146 -2.43 -0.60 13.80
CA ALA A 146 -3.84 -0.90 13.51
C ALA A 146 -3.98 -1.98 12.43
N THR A 147 -3.16 -1.95 11.38
CA THR A 147 -3.10 -2.99 10.35
C THR A 147 -2.84 -4.37 10.98
N PHE A 148 -1.84 -4.48 11.86
CA PHE A 148 -1.52 -5.75 12.51
C PHE A 148 -2.50 -6.15 13.59
N ASP A 149 -3.18 -5.21 14.27
CA ASP A 149 -4.28 -5.52 15.20
C ASP A 149 -5.43 -6.22 14.47
N PHE A 150 -5.78 -5.78 13.24
CA PHE A 150 -6.78 -6.48 12.40
C PHE A 150 -6.32 -7.90 12.06
N ILE A 151 -5.06 -8.08 11.66
CA ILE A 151 -4.47 -9.39 11.31
C ILE A 151 -4.47 -10.33 12.52
N GLN A 152 -4.06 -9.83 13.69
CA GLN A 152 -3.95 -10.59 14.94
C GLN A 152 -5.31 -10.87 15.58
N SER A 153 -6.36 -10.13 15.23
CA SER A 153 -7.73 -10.35 15.72
C SER A 153 -8.27 -11.76 15.42
N GLY A 154 -7.72 -12.44 14.40
CA GLY A 154 -8.20 -13.73 13.93
C GLY A 154 -9.56 -13.66 13.23
N ARG A 155 -10.02 -12.46 12.84
CA ARG A 155 -11.30 -12.20 12.17
C ARG A 155 -11.06 -11.80 10.70
N PRO A 156 -11.07 -12.76 9.74
CA PRO A 156 -10.74 -12.45 8.34
C PRO A 156 -11.64 -11.41 7.68
N HIS A 157 -12.90 -11.27 8.13
CA HIS A 157 -13.82 -10.26 7.62
C HIS A 157 -13.40 -8.83 8.02
N GLU A 158 -12.71 -8.64 9.15
CA GLU A 158 -12.16 -7.32 9.51
C GLU A 158 -10.94 -6.99 8.66
N VAL A 159 -10.07 -7.97 8.41
CA VAL A 159 -8.92 -7.81 7.50
C VAL A 159 -9.41 -7.50 6.09
N ALA A 160 -10.45 -8.20 5.62
CA ALA A 160 -11.07 -7.94 4.32
C ALA A 160 -11.68 -6.53 4.25
N ALA A 161 -12.38 -6.08 5.30
CA ALA A 161 -12.92 -4.72 5.34
C ALA A 161 -11.79 -3.67 5.37
N ALA A 162 -10.72 -3.89 6.14
CA ALA A 162 -9.56 -3.00 6.17
C ALA A 162 -8.91 -2.88 4.80
N LEU A 163 -8.73 -4.00 4.08
CA LEU A 163 -8.20 -4.01 2.71
C LEU A 163 -9.16 -3.32 1.73
N ALA A 164 -10.37 -3.85 1.57
CA ALA A 164 -11.32 -3.44 0.54
C ALA A 164 -11.79 -2.00 0.70
N VAL A 165 -12.20 -1.63 1.92
CA VAL A 165 -12.84 -0.35 2.21
C VAL A 165 -11.82 0.69 2.68
N GLY A 166 -10.85 0.27 3.50
CA GLY A 166 -9.89 1.19 4.11
C GLY A 166 -8.71 1.56 3.21
N ARG A 167 -8.43 0.75 2.17
CA ARG A 167 -7.21 0.90 1.37
C ARG A 167 -7.53 0.85 -0.12
N GLU A 168 -7.96 -0.30 -0.63
CA GLU A 168 -8.15 -0.55 -2.07
C GLU A 168 -9.08 0.47 -2.73
N HIS A 169 -10.26 0.70 -2.14
CA HIS A 169 -11.21 1.67 -2.68
C HIS A 169 -10.75 3.14 -2.59
N ILE A 170 -9.79 3.44 -1.71
CA ILE A 170 -9.42 4.81 -1.35
C ILE A 170 -8.14 5.26 -2.09
N ILE A 171 -7.13 4.39 -2.17
CA ILE A 171 -5.79 4.68 -2.73
C ILE A 171 -5.83 5.40 -4.08
N PRO A 172 -6.62 4.96 -5.08
CA PRO A 172 -6.64 5.59 -6.40
C PRO A 172 -7.12 7.05 -6.34
N THR A 173 -8.13 7.32 -5.52
CA THR A 173 -8.63 8.69 -5.28
C THR A 173 -7.57 9.54 -4.60
N LEU A 174 -6.89 9.02 -3.56
CA LEU A 174 -5.80 9.75 -2.89
C LEU A 174 -4.66 10.08 -3.84
N PHE A 175 -4.29 9.14 -4.72
CA PHE A 175 -3.20 9.33 -5.67
C PHE A 175 -3.58 10.32 -6.79
N ARG A 176 -4.84 10.32 -7.25
CA ARG A 176 -5.35 11.38 -8.15
C ARG A 176 -5.32 12.75 -7.45
N ALA A 177 -5.73 12.83 -6.18
CA ALA A 177 -5.70 14.07 -5.40
C ALA A 177 -4.25 14.57 -5.17
N LEU A 178 -3.32 13.66 -4.86
CA LEU A 178 -1.91 13.98 -4.69
C LEU A 178 -1.29 14.49 -6.00
N LEU A 179 -1.44 13.74 -7.10
CA LEU A 179 -0.92 14.13 -8.42
C LEU A 179 -1.41 15.48 -8.90
N SER A 180 -2.65 15.86 -8.56
CA SER A 180 -3.24 17.12 -9.01
C SER A 180 -2.84 18.34 -8.17
N ARG A 181 -2.23 18.15 -6.99
CA ARG A 181 -2.07 19.22 -5.99
C ARG A 181 -0.66 19.41 -5.43
N PHE A 182 0.21 18.41 -5.54
CA PHE A 182 1.60 18.55 -5.09
C PHE A 182 2.49 19.29 -6.10
N GLY A 183 3.59 19.88 -5.61
CA GLY A 183 4.47 20.76 -6.38
C GLY A 183 5.60 20.06 -7.16
N VAL A 184 5.69 18.73 -7.13
CA VAL A 184 6.80 17.98 -7.75
C VAL A 184 6.41 17.44 -9.12
N SER A 185 7.09 17.91 -10.17
CA SER A 185 6.81 17.49 -11.55
C SER A 185 7.29 16.08 -11.87
N GLU A 186 6.70 15.45 -12.89
CA GLU A 186 7.11 14.13 -13.38
C GLU A 186 8.58 14.09 -13.84
N ARG A 187 9.13 15.22 -14.29
CA ARG A 187 10.55 15.33 -14.64
C ARG A 187 11.46 15.25 -13.41
N GLN A 188 10.97 15.69 -12.25
CA GLN A 188 11.73 15.68 -10.99
C GLN A 188 11.65 14.33 -10.28
N ALA A 189 10.52 13.61 -10.41
CA ALA A 189 10.29 12.33 -9.75
C ALA A 189 9.57 11.32 -10.68
N PRO A 190 10.22 10.88 -11.77
CA PRO A 190 9.59 10.04 -12.79
C PRO A 190 9.16 8.66 -12.27
N VAL A 191 9.93 8.02 -11.40
CA VAL A 191 9.60 6.71 -10.81
C VAL A 191 8.43 6.85 -9.85
N PHE A 192 8.39 7.92 -9.04
CA PHE A 192 7.25 8.18 -8.16
C PHE A 192 5.96 8.44 -8.94
N HIS A 193 6.02 9.27 -9.99
CA HIS A 193 4.87 9.49 -10.86
C HIS A 193 4.40 8.21 -11.53
N TYR A 194 5.33 7.33 -11.95
CA TYR A 194 4.99 6.01 -12.44
C TYR A 194 4.29 5.15 -11.40
N TYR A 195 4.82 5.08 -10.18
CA TYR A 195 4.22 4.34 -9.07
C TYR A 195 2.76 4.79 -8.84
N LEU A 196 2.50 6.09 -8.76
CA LEU A 196 1.15 6.64 -8.57
C LEU A 196 0.23 6.31 -9.76
N LYS A 197 0.73 6.49 -10.99
CA LYS A 197 -0.03 6.16 -12.19
C LYS A 197 -0.34 4.67 -12.26
N ARG A 198 0.59 3.78 -11.89
CA ARG A 198 0.35 2.31 -11.90
C ARG A 198 -0.85 1.93 -11.03
N HIS A 199 -0.93 2.46 -9.82
CA HIS A 199 -2.06 2.20 -8.92
C HIS A 199 -3.39 2.76 -9.44
N ILE A 200 -3.37 3.93 -10.09
CA ILE A 200 -4.57 4.51 -10.70
C ILE A 200 -5.07 3.65 -11.88
N HIS A 201 -4.17 3.15 -12.72
CA HIS A 201 -4.55 2.34 -13.88
C HIS A 201 -5.03 0.94 -13.48
N LEU A 202 -4.38 0.30 -12.48
CA LEU A 202 -4.79 -1.03 -12.01
C LEU A 202 -6.22 -1.02 -11.40
N ASP A 203 -6.60 0.08 -10.75
CA ASP A 203 -7.95 0.29 -10.22
C ASP A 203 -9.01 0.42 -11.33
N GLU A 204 -8.71 1.15 -12.41
CA GLU A 204 -9.65 1.36 -13.52
C GLU A 204 -10.01 0.06 -14.24
N ASP A 205 -9.16 -0.95 -14.14
CA ASP A 205 -9.31 -2.19 -14.87
C ASP A 205 -10.12 -3.26 -14.10
N PHE A 206 -9.98 -3.46 -12.76
CA PHE A 206 -10.62 -4.65 -12.13
C PHE A 206 -11.04 -4.61 -10.63
N HIS A 207 -10.37 -3.87 -9.74
CA HIS A 207 -10.40 -4.24 -8.30
C HIS A 207 -11.49 -3.60 -7.44
N ALA A 208 -11.77 -2.31 -7.60
CA ALA A 208 -12.78 -1.63 -6.78
C ALA A 208 -14.20 -2.26 -6.87
N PRO A 209 -14.70 -2.72 -8.04
CA PRO A 209 -16.00 -3.38 -8.12
C PRO A 209 -16.04 -4.74 -7.41
N MET A 210 -14.93 -5.46 -7.35
CA MET A 210 -14.84 -6.78 -6.71
C MET A 210 -14.64 -6.68 -5.19
N SER A 211 -13.93 -5.64 -4.72
CA SER A 211 -13.67 -5.43 -3.28
C SER A 211 -14.93 -5.19 -2.44
N ILE A 212 -15.98 -4.61 -3.04
CA ILE A 212 -17.24 -4.23 -2.37
C ILE A 212 -18.29 -5.36 -2.41
N ARG A 213 -18.02 -6.45 -3.14
CA ARG A 213 -18.97 -7.55 -3.38
C ARG A 213 -18.92 -8.63 -2.30
#